data_AF-A0A9P5W940-F1
#
_entry.id   AF-A0A9P5W940-F1
#
_cell.length_a   1.000
_cell.length_b   1.000
_cell.length_c   1.000
_cell.angle_alpha   90.00
_cell.angle_beta   90.00
_cell.angle_gamma   90.00
#
_symmetry.space_group_name_H-M   'P 1'
#
loop_
_entity.id
_entity.type
_entity.pdbx_description
1 polymer ?
#
loop_
_entity_poly.entity_id
_entity_poly.type
_entity_poly.pdbx_seq_one_letter_code
_entity_poly.pdbx_strand_id
1 'polypeptide(L)' 'MSLRRLVPFGSIANDYGPTETTVDAILWKCPDNFDGDIVPIGRPNPNKRAYILDSQRRLVPMGAIG' A
#
# COMPACT_ATOMS: atom_id res chain seq x y z
N MET A 1 -4.29 -17.81 12.91
CA MET A 1 -5.73 -17.59 12.68
C MET A 1 -5.86 -16.51 11.61
N SER A 2 -6.62 -16.74 10.53
CA SER A 2 -6.72 -15.78 9.41
C SER A 2 -7.66 -14.63 9.75
N LEU A 3 -7.24 -13.37 9.49
CA LEU A 3 -8.03 -12.16 9.70
C LEU A 3 -9.41 -12.24 8.99
N ARG A 4 -9.48 -12.91 7.84
CA ARG A 4 -10.71 -13.12 7.06
C ARG A 4 -11.82 -13.81 7.85
N ARG A 5 -11.47 -14.69 8.79
CA ARG A 5 -12.48 -15.36 9.63
C ARG A 5 -13.18 -14.39 10.59
N LEU A 6 -12.54 -13.27 10.93
CA LEU A 6 -13.09 -12.26 11.83
C LEU A 6 -13.97 -11.24 11.10
N VAL A 7 -13.82 -11.12 9.77
CA VAL A 7 -14.58 -10.19 8.92
C VAL A 7 -15.25 -10.92 7.75
N PRO A 8 -16.17 -11.86 8.00
CA PRO A 8 -16.72 -12.75 6.97
C PRO A 8 -17.51 -12.03 5.86
N PHE A 9 -17.97 -10.80 6.11
CA PHE A 9 -18.68 -9.96 5.15
C PHE A 9 -17.94 -8.63 4.87
N GLY A 10 -16.72 -8.48 5.41
CA GLY A 10 -15.92 -7.27 5.28
C GLY A 10 -14.83 -7.42 4.23
N SER A 11 -14.37 -6.28 3.71
CA SER A 11 -13.14 -6.21 2.91
C SER A 11 -11.95 -5.89 3.81
N ILE A 12 -10.79 -6.42 3.48
CA ILE A 12 -9.53 -6.12 4.17
C ILE A 12 -8.70 -5.23 3.25
N ALA A 13 -8.17 -4.15 3.79
CA ALA A 13 -7.24 -3.26 3.10
C ALA A 13 -6.06 -2.90 4.01
N ASN A 14 -4.94 -2.55 3.37
CA ASN A 14 -3.80 -1.95 4.04
C ASN A 14 -3.62 -0.54 3.48
N ASP A 15 -3.64 0.45 4.37
CA ASP A 15 -3.58 1.86 4.02
C ASP A 15 -2.28 2.45 4.58
N TYR A 16 -1.65 3.32 3.80
CA TYR A 16 -0.44 4.00 4.19
C TYR A 16 -0.49 5.47 3.81
N GLY A 17 -0.22 6.34 4.78
CA GLY A 17 0.08 7.75 4.55
C GLY A 17 0.53 8.43 5.83
N PRO A 18 1.50 9.36 5.76
CA PRO A 18 1.81 10.24 6.88
C PRO A 18 0.71 11.30 7.06
N THR A 19 0.64 11.90 8.25
CA THR A 19 -0.37 12.93 8.61
C THR A 19 -0.41 14.08 7.60
N GLU A 20 0.75 14.51 7.09
CA GLU A 20 0.95 15.57 6.12
C GLU A 20 0.26 15.29 4.76
N THR A 21 -0.08 14.03 4.48
CA THR A 21 -0.82 13.63 3.28
C THR A 21 -2.31 13.37 3.52
N THR A 22 -2.80 13.77 4.70
CA THR A 22 -4.20 13.68 5.15
C THR A 22 -4.67 12.24 5.33
N VAL A 23 -4.33 11.66 6.50
CA VAL A 23 -4.71 10.31 6.97
C VAL A 23 -4.03 9.18 6.20
N ASP A 24 -4.31 9.04 4.90
CA ASP A 24 -3.73 8.01 4.04
C ASP A 24 -3.19 8.63 2.75
N ALA A 25 -2.51 7.86 1.92
CA ALA A 25 -2.15 8.28 0.57
C ALA A 25 -2.13 7.14 -0.45
N ILE A 26 -1.83 5.93 0.02
CA ILE A 26 -1.67 4.71 -0.76
C ILE A 26 -2.53 3.63 -0.12
N LEU A 27 -3.25 2.88 -0.95
CA LEU A 27 -4.15 1.82 -0.51
C LEU A 27 -3.90 0.53 -1.28
N TRP A 28 -3.88 -0.58 -0.55
CA TRP A 28 -3.90 -1.92 -1.10
C TRP A 28 -5.15 -2.67 -0.65
N LYS A 29 -5.94 -3.16 -1.61
CA LYS A 29 -7.07 -4.07 -1.32
C LYS A 29 -6.56 -5.49 -1.27
N CYS A 30 -6.78 -6.19 -0.16
CA CYS A 30 -6.37 -7.57 0.01
C CYS A 30 -7.24 -8.50 -0.84
N PRO A 31 -6.69 -9.21 -1.83
CA PRO A 31 -7.44 -10.16 -2.64
C PRO A 31 -7.83 -11.40 -1.82
N ASP A 32 -8.95 -12.03 -2.18
CA ASP A 32 -9.55 -13.11 -1.38
C ASP A 32 -8.66 -14.32 -1.15
N ASN A 33 -7.78 -14.59 -2.12
CA ASN A 33 -6.82 -15.68 -2.12
C ASN A 33 -5.41 -15.25 -1.69
N PHE A 34 -5.24 -14.10 -1.04
CA PHE A 34 -3.92 -13.66 -0.59
C PHE A 34 -3.33 -14.60 0.46
N ASP A 35 -2.14 -15.12 0.19
CA ASP A 35 -1.40 -16.08 1.01
C ASP A 35 0.07 -15.67 1.24
N GLY A 36 0.44 -14.44 0.86
CA GLY A 36 1.80 -13.93 1.01
C GLY A 36 2.12 -13.38 2.40
N ASP A 37 3.40 -13.44 2.78
CA ASP A 37 3.88 -12.93 4.06
C ASP A 37 4.10 -11.41 4.07
N ILE A 38 4.26 -10.81 2.90
CA ILE A 38 4.50 -9.37 2.73
C ILE A 38 3.23 -8.70 2.22
N VAL A 39 2.58 -7.91 3.09
CA VAL A 39 1.40 -7.12 2.75
C VAL A 39 1.84 -5.81 2.07
N PRO A 40 1.53 -5.58 0.78
CA PRO A 40 1.89 -4.33 0.11
C PRO A 40 1.14 -3.12 0.69
N ILE A 41 1.72 -1.92 0.54
CA ILE A 41 1.00 -0.66 0.81
C ILE A 41 0.07 -0.25 -0.34
N GLY A 42 0.31 -0.76 -1.56
CA GLY A 42 -0.61 -0.67 -2.69
C GLY A 42 -0.32 0.46 -3.68
N ARG A 43 -1.37 1.16 -4.12
CA ARG A 43 -1.30 2.21 -5.15
C ARG A 43 -1.80 3.55 -4.60
N PRO A 44 -1.30 4.68 -5.12
CA PRO A 44 -1.79 6.00 -4.70
C PRO A 44 -3.29 6.13 -4.87
N ASN A 45 -3.95 6.72 -3.88
CA ASN A 45 -5.36 7.11 -3.95
C ASN A 45 -5.59 8.12 -5.10
N PRO A 46 -6.82 8.25 -5.61
CA PRO A 46 -7.16 9.24 -6.63
C PRO A 46 -6.63 10.63 -6.27
N ASN A 47 -6.07 11.32 -7.27
CA ASN A 47 -5.45 12.64 -7.13
C ASN A 47 -4.20 12.73 -6.22
N LYS A 48 -3.69 11.60 -5.70
CA LYS A 48 -2.41 11.51 -4.99
C LYS A 48 -1.35 10.87 -5.88
N ARG A 49 -0.08 11.12 -5.59
CA ARG A 49 1.07 10.53 -6.29
C ARG A 49 2.11 10.06 -5.27
N ALA A 50 2.79 8.98 -5.60
CA ALA A 50 3.93 8.48 -4.85
C ALA A 50 5.10 8.30 -5.82
N TYR A 51 6.30 8.63 -5.36
CA TYR A 51 7.53 8.51 -6.13
C TYR A 51 8.58 7.81 -5.27
N ILE A 52 9.32 6.88 -5.86
CA ILE A 52 10.49 6.25 -5.25
C ILE A 52 11.71 6.92 -5.89
N LEU A 53 12.50 7.63 -5.09
CA LEU A 53 13.55 8.52 -5.54
C LEU A 53 14.86 8.19 -4.88
N ASP A 54 15.97 8.30 -5.62
CA ASP A 54 17.32 8.22 -5.06
C ASP A 54 17.71 9.47 -4.25
N SER A 55 18.92 9.47 -3.67
CA SER A 55 19.47 10.59 -2.90
C SER A 55 19.64 11.89 -3.69
N GLN A 56 19.60 11.84 -5.02
CA GLN A 56 19.67 13.01 -5.91
C GLN A 56 18.28 13.44 -6.39
N ARG A 57 17.20 12.87 -5.84
CA ARG A 57 15.78 13.12 -6.18
C ARG A 57 15.41 12.69 -7.60
N ARG A 58 16.03 11.62 -8.12
CA ARG A 58 15.70 11.04 -9.43
C ARG A 58 14.92 9.74 -9.25
N LEU A 59 14.03 9.42 -10.19
CA LEU A 59 13.29 8.16 -10.18
C LEU A 59 14.23 6.97 -10.29
N VAL A 60 14.01 5.94 -9.46
CA VAL A 60 14.75 4.67 -9.55
C VAL A 60 14.08 3.69 -10.52
N PRO A 61 14.81 2.71 -11.08
CA PRO A 61 14.23 1.63 -11.87
C PRO A 61 13.22 0.80 -11.08
N MET A 62 12.31 0.12 -11.78
CA MET A 62 11.35 -0.80 -11.16
C MET A 62 12.04 -1.87 -10.32
N GLY A 63 11.60 -2.03 -9.07
CA GLY A 63 12.14 -3.01 -8.12
C GLY A 63 13.38 -2.55 -7.33
N ALA A 64 13.93 -1.37 -7.63
CA ALA A 64 15.03 -0.80 -6.86
C ALA A 64 14.52 -0.08 -5.60
N ILE A 65 15.41 0.04 -4.60
CA ILE A 65 15.19 0.88 -3.41
C ILE A 65 15.53 2.34 -3.76
N GLY A 66 14.70 3.27 -3.31
CA GLY A 66 14.92 4.72 -3.41
C GLY A 66 15.58 5.28 -2.17
#